data_AF-A0A8I6A7Z3-F1
#
_entry.id   AF-A0A8I6A7Z3-F1
#
_cell.length_a   1.000
_cell.length_b   1.000
_cell.length_c   1.000
_cell.angle_alpha   90.00
_cell.angle_beta   90.00
_cell.angle_gamma   90.00
#
_symmetry.space_group_name_H-M   'P 1'
#
loop_
_entity.id
_entity.type
_entity.pdbx_description
1 polymer ?
#
loop_
_entity_poly.entity_id
_entity_poly.type
_entity_poly.pdbx_seq_one_letter_code
_entity_poly.pdbx_strand_id
1 'polypeptide(L)'
;MLPPQLCWLPLLAALLPPVPAQKFSALTFLRVDQDKDRDCSLDCPSSPQKPLCASDGRTFLSRCEFQRAKCKDPQLEIAHRGNCKECWD
;
A
#
# COMPACT_ATOMS: atom_id res chain seq x y z
N MET A 1 -8.18 35.14 -50.05
CA MET A 1 -7.13 34.28 -50.65
C MET A 1 -6.72 33.27 -49.58
N LEU A 2 -7.27 32.06 -49.61
CA LEU A 2 -7.00 31.04 -48.59
C LEU A 2 -5.69 30.31 -48.96
N PRO A 3 -4.72 30.18 -48.03
CA PRO A 3 -3.40 29.66 -48.37
C PRO A 3 -3.46 28.16 -48.77
N PRO A 4 -2.61 27.70 -49.72
CA PRO A 4 -2.69 26.37 -50.34
C PRO A 4 -2.58 25.20 -49.36
N GLN A 5 -2.03 25.45 -48.18
CA GLN A 5 -1.82 24.52 -47.08
C GLN A 5 -3.12 24.14 -46.35
N LEU A 6 -4.24 24.86 -46.56
CA LEU A 6 -5.53 24.48 -45.98
C LEU A 6 -6.23 23.32 -46.70
N CYS A 7 -5.82 22.98 -47.93
CA CYS A 7 -6.42 21.87 -48.68
C CYS A 7 -6.06 20.49 -48.10
N TRP A 8 -4.97 20.39 -47.33
CA TRP A 8 -4.52 19.12 -46.74
C TRP A 8 -4.94 18.91 -45.29
N LEU A 9 -5.51 19.92 -44.61
CA LEU A 9 -6.08 19.76 -43.27
C LEU A 9 -7.08 18.59 -43.14
N PRO A 10 -8.03 18.39 -44.06
CA PRO A 10 -8.97 17.28 -43.94
C PRO A 10 -8.31 15.91 -44.14
N LEU A 11 -7.25 15.82 -44.95
CA LEU A 11 -6.47 14.58 -45.09
C LEU A 11 -5.65 14.28 -43.83
N LEU A 12 -5.03 15.30 -43.23
CA LEU A 12 -4.25 15.15 -42.00
C LEU A 12 -5.13 14.68 -40.85
N ALA A 13 -6.37 15.19 -40.76
CA ALA A 13 -7.34 14.81 -39.75
C ALA A 13 -7.76 13.33 -39.83
N ALA A 14 -7.72 12.72 -41.04
CA ALA A 14 -8.04 11.31 -41.25
C ALA A 14 -6.90 10.35 -40.90
N LEU A 15 -5.65 10.85 -40.80
CA LEU A 15 -4.49 10.06 -40.35
C LEU A 15 -4.30 10.07 -38.83
N LEU A 16 -4.97 10.97 -38.09
CA LEU A 16 -4.94 10.89 -36.64
C LEU A 16 -5.79 9.70 -36.19
N PRO A 17 -5.22 8.76 -35.41
CA PRO A 17 -6.00 7.68 -34.83
C PRO A 17 -7.11 8.26 -33.95
N PRO A 18 -8.29 7.61 -33.87
CA PRO A 18 -9.34 8.03 -32.95
C PRO A 18 -8.76 7.98 -31.54
N VAL A 19 -8.52 9.15 -30.95
CA VAL A 19 -8.08 9.26 -29.57
C VAL A 19 -9.21 8.66 -28.74
N PRO A 20 -9.00 7.57 -27.98
CA PRO A 20 -10.04 7.06 -27.12
C PRO A 20 -10.42 8.20 -26.20
N ALA A 21 -11.71 8.56 -26.20
CA ALA A 21 -12.28 9.48 -25.25
C ALA A 21 -12.02 8.89 -23.86
N GLN A 22 -10.89 9.28 -23.26
CA GLN A 22 -10.57 9.02 -21.88
C GLN A 22 -11.69 9.72 -21.12
N LYS A 23 -12.67 8.93 -20.69
CA LYS A 23 -13.66 9.34 -19.72
C LYS A 23 -12.88 9.62 -18.45
N PHE A 24 -12.32 10.82 -18.35
CA PHE A 24 -11.88 11.40 -17.09
C PHE A 24 -13.15 11.49 -16.25
N SER A 25 -13.40 10.40 -15.55
CA SER A 25 -14.56 10.23 -14.70
C SER A 25 -14.47 11.33 -13.66
N ALA A 26 -15.31 12.36 -13.80
CA ALA A 26 -15.40 13.51 -12.89
C ALA A 26 -15.87 13.12 -11.47
N LEU A 27 -15.80 11.83 -11.11
CA LEU A 27 -16.05 11.26 -9.80
C LEU A 27 -14.77 11.17 -8.94
N THR A 28 -13.74 11.95 -9.24
CA THR A 28 -12.53 12.03 -8.40
C THR A 28 -12.70 12.95 -7.19
N PHE A 29 -13.82 13.71 -7.09
CA PHE A 29 -14.12 14.54 -5.91
C PHE A 29 -14.88 13.81 -4.80
N LEU A 30 -15.31 12.55 -5.01
CA LEU A 30 -15.83 11.64 -3.97
C LEU A 30 -15.01 10.34 -3.87
N ARG A 31 -13.77 10.34 -4.35
CA ARG A 31 -12.78 9.38 -3.85
C ARG A 31 -12.02 10.08 -2.74
N VAL A 32 -12.26 9.65 -1.50
CA VAL A 32 -11.23 9.69 -0.46
C VAL A 32 -10.03 9.01 -1.08
N ASP A 33 -9.10 9.80 -1.61
CA ASP A 33 -7.91 9.27 -2.23
C ASP A 33 -6.94 8.86 -1.13
N GLN A 34 -6.37 7.68 -1.35
CA GLN A 34 -5.17 7.14 -0.73
C GLN A 34 -5.23 6.66 0.72
N ASP A 35 -4.77 5.43 0.86
CA ASP A 35 -4.39 4.76 2.10
C ASP A 35 -5.55 4.41 3.03
N LYS A 36 -6.41 3.49 2.55
CA LYS A 36 -6.70 2.36 3.43
C LYS A 36 -5.38 1.63 3.63
N ASP A 37 -4.57 2.14 4.56
CA ASP A 37 -3.57 1.35 5.30
C ASP A 37 -4.19 -0.03 5.43
N ARG A 38 -3.49 -1.06 4.92
CA ARG A 38 -3.89 -2.45 5.10
C ARG A 38 -4.22 -2.59 6.57
N ASP A 39 -5.51 -2.63 6.92
CA ASP A 39 -5.95 -2.23 8.27
C ASP A 39 -5.40 -3.23 9.29
N CYS A 40 -4.20 -2.93 9.80
CA CYS A 40 -3.46 -3.76 10.75
C CYS A 40 -3.84 -3.37 12.18
N SER A 41 -4.96 -2.66 12.37
CA SER A 41 -5.49 -2.22 13.64
C SER A 41 -6.13 -3.40 14.38
N LEU A 42 -5.28 -4.29 14.92
CA LEU A 42 -5.73 -5.38 15.80
C LEU A 42 -5.85 -4.86 17.24
N ASP A 43 -7.05 -4.80 17.80
CA ASP A 43 -7.23 -4.52 19.24
C ASP A 43 -6.67 -5.69 20.07
N CYS A 44 -5.55 -5.44 20.74
CA CYS A 44 -4.88 -6.43 21.58
C CYS A 44 -5.24 -6.21 23.05
N PRO A 45 -5.66 -7.25 23.79
CA PRO A 45 -5.86 -7.12 25.22
C PRO A 45 -4.52 -6.87 25.92
N SER A 46 -4.49 -5.94 26.88
CA SER A 46 -3.31 -5.66 27.70
C SER A 46 -3.04 -6.73 28.77
N SER A 47 -3.58 -7.94 28.61
CA SER A 47 -3.34 -9.02 29.55
C SER A 47 -1.89 -9.50 29.44
N PRO A 48 -1.24 -9.84 30.57
CA PRO A 48 0.13 -10.35 30.54
C PRO A 48 0.18 -11.66 29.75
N GLN A 49 0.93 -11.64 28.65
CA GLN A 49 1.19 -12.80 27.79
C GLN A 49 2.68 -13.15 27.83
N LYS A 50 3.02 -14.30 27.24
CA LYS A 50 4.42 -14.72 27.12
C LYS A 50 5.12 -13.86 26.06
N PRO A 51 6.26 -13.24 26.39
CA PRO A 51 7.01 -12.43 25.44
C PRO A 51 7.63 -13.29 24.34
N LEU A 52 7.89 -12.67 23.20
CA LEU A 52 8.47 -13.26 21.99
C LEU A 52 9.57 -12.37 21.44
N CYS A 53 10.65 -12.97 20.97
CA CYS A 53 11.68 -12.29 20.22
C CYS A 53 11.42 -12.44 18.72
N ALA A 54 11.40 -11.32 17.99
CA ALA A 54 11.25 -11.31 16.55
C ALA A 54 12.60 -11.31 15.83
N SER A 55 12.58 -11.62 14.52
CA SER A 55 13.76 -11.68 13.65
C SER A 55 14.50 -10.35 13.52
N ASP A 56 13.83 -9.23 13.81
CA ASP A 56 14.41 -7.88 13.84
C ASP A 56 15.06 -7.52 15.19
N GLY A 57 15.10 -8.45 16.14
CA GLY A 57 15.67 -8.25 17.47
C GLY A 57 14.76 -7.49 18.44
N ARG A 58 13.49 -7.25 18.08
CA ARG A 58 12.50 -6.63 18.98
C ARG A 58 11.77 -7.69 19.80
N THR A 59 11.50 -7.33 21.06
CA THR A 59 10.66 -8.14 21.94
C THR A 59 9.22 -7.65 21.88
N PHE A 60 8.29 -8.58 21.65
CA PHE A 60 6.84 -8.37 21.68
C PHE A 60 6.27 -9.02 22.94
N LEU A 61 5.50 -8.28 23.74
CA LEU A 61 4.97 -8.75 25.02
C LEU A 61 3.76 -9.69 24.84
N SER A 62 3.13 -9.62 23.67
CA SER A 62 2.02 -10.48 23.29
C SER A 62 2.15 -10.98 21.86
N ARG A 63 1.51 -12.12 21.59
CA ARG A 63 1.41 -12.64 20.21
C ARG A 63 0.56 -11.72 19.33
N CYS A 64 -0.44 -11.05 19.91
CA CYS A 64 -1.30 -10.13 19.20
C CYS A 64 -0.52 -8.91 18.68
N GLU A 65 0.33 -8.30 19.52
CA GLU A 65 1.19 -7.19 19.08
C GLU A 65 2.17 -7.61 17.99
N PHE A 66 2.74 -8.83 18.09
CA PHE A 66 3.58 -9.38 17.03
C PHE A 66 2.81 -9.51 15.71
N GLN A 67 1.56 -9.99 15.74
CA GLN A 67 0.72 -10.11 14.53
C GLN A 67 0.37 -8.75 13.94
N ARG A 68 0.10 -7.75 14.78
CA ARG A 68 -0.10 -6.35 14.35
C ARG A 68 1.14 -5.83 13.63
N ALA A 69 2.34 -6.11 14.13
CA ALA A 69 3.59 -5.74 13.47
C ALA A 69 3.83 -6.53 12.18
N LYS A 70 3.62 -7.85 12.18
CA LYS A 70 3.78 -8.72 11.00
C LYS A 70 2.82 -8.37 9.85
N CYS A 71 1.64 -7.83 10.18
CA CYS A 71 0.73 -7.31 9.18
C CYS A 71 1.33 -6.13 8.39
N LYS A 72 2.12 -5.28 9.08
CA LYS A 72 2.84 -4.14 8.49
C LYS A 72 4.15 -4.57 7.83
N ASP A 73 4.84 -5.52 8.43
CA ASP A 73 6.08 -6.11 7.92
C ASP A 73 5.94 -7.64 7.75
N PRO A 74 5.60 -8.13 6.55
CA PRO A 74 5.40 -9.54 6.31
C PRO A 74 6.69 -10.38 6.40
N GLN A 75 7.87 -9.76 6.39
CA GLN A 75 9.16 -10.45 6.57
C GLN A 75 9.48 -10.68 8.05
N LEU A 76 8.68 -10.13 8.96
CA LEU A 76 8.85 -10.32 10.40
C LEU A 76 8.53 -11.77 10.79
N GLU A 77 9.50 -12.43 11.42
CA GLU A 77 9.40 -13.80 11.90
C GLU A 77 9.66 -13.86 13.41
N ILE A 78 9.28 -14.97 14.04
CA ILE A 78 9.60 -15.20 15.45
C ILE A 78 10.97 -15.87 15.47
N ALA A 79 11.95 -15.20 16.08
CA ALA A 79 13.28 -15.77 16.30
C ALA A 79 13.24 -16.83 17.41
N HIS A 80 12.67 -16.49 18.56
CA HIS A 80 12.47 -17.42 19.67
C HIS A 80 11.39 -16.91 20.65
N ARG A 81 10.99 -17.77 21.60
CA ARG A 81 10.13 -17.38 22.73
C ARG A 81 10.98 -16.69 23.81
N GLY A 82 10.41 -15.75 24.55
CA GLY A 82 11.14 -14.93 25.53
C GLY A 82 11.60 -13.58 24.97
N ASN A 83 12.29 -12.76 25.77
CA ASN A 83 12.80 -11.47 25.28
C ASN A 83 14.10 -11.68 24.52
N CYS A 84 14.35 -10.84 23.50
CA CYS A 84 15.60 -10.87 22.74
C CYS A 84 16.85 -10.54 23.58
N LYS A 85 16.67 -9.77 24.67
CA LYS A 85 17.76 -9.35 25.57
C LYS A 85 18.01 -10.33 26.70
N GLU A 86 17.13 -11.29 26.88
CA GLU A 86 17.35 -12.38 27.82
C GLU A 86 18.13 -13.41 27.03
N CYS A 87 19.46 -13.26 27.01
CA CYS A 87 20.31 -14.39 26.70
C CYS A 87 19.94 -15.45 27.74
N TRP A 88 19.29 -16.51 27.29
CA TRP A 88 18.87 -17.63 28.13
C TRP A 88 20.05 -18.04 29.03
N ASP A 89 19.83 -18.05 30.34
CA ASP A 89 20.72 -18.73 31.29
C ASP A 89 20.75 -20.23 30.98
#